data_AF-A0A7J2YMK8-F1
#
_entry.id   AF-A0A7J2YMK8-F1
#
_cell.length_a   1.000
_cell.length_b   1.000
_cell.length_c   1.000
_cell.angle_alpha   90.00
_cell.angle_beta   90.00
_cell.angle_gamma   90.00
#
_symmetry.space_group_name_H-M   'P 1'
#
loop_
_entity.id
_entity.type
_entity.pdbx_description
1 polymer ?
#
loop_
_entity_poly.entity_id
_entity_poly.type
_entity_poly.pdbx_seq_one_letter_code
_entity_poly.pdbx_strand_id
1 'polypeptide(L)'
;MKINLQKFFYFTSIMLILLAGGLAGYGTHELLEYYEETDFKIGWLSEPAYALNIPVDSPFHHKGIIGSIFAVMFGYTVSAEWARIIVHISYLAIALPLVIWVYRKMNERNIAKA
;
A
#
# COMPACT_ATOMS: atom_id res chain seq x y z
N MET A 1 -21.93 -13.29 23.06
CA MET A 1 -21.64 -13.11 21.60
C MET A 1 -20.40 -13.92 21.26
N LYS A 2 -20.43 -14.81 20.25
CA LYS A 2 -19.23 -15.57 19.80
C LYS A 2 -18.69 -14.88 18.54
N ILE A 3 -17.44 -14.40 18.59
CA ILE A 3 -16.77 -13.79 17.43
C ILE A 3 -16.02 -14.89 16.67
N ASN A 4 -16.14 -14.89 15.34
CA ASN A 4 -15.32 -15.77 14.50
C ASN A 4 -13.92 -15.16 14.34
N LEU A 5 -12.96 -15.64 15.12
CA LEU A 5 -11.58 -15.16 15.11
C LEU A 5 -10.90 -15.31 13.75
N GLN A 6 -11.19 -16.39 13.01
CA GLN A 6 -10.60 -16.60 11.68
C GLN A 6 -11.03 -15.51 10.70
N LYS A 7 -12.32 -15.15 10.68
CA LYS A 7 -12.82 -14.04 9.87
C LYS A 7 -12.23 -12.70 10.32
N PHE A 8 -12.16 -12.47 11.64
CA PHE A 8 -11.57 -11.25 12.19
C PHE A 8 -10.12 -11.06 11.73
N PHE A 9 -9.27 -12.07 11.92
CA PHE A 9 -7.86 -11.98 11.53
C PHE A 9 -7.66 -11.90 10.01
N TYR A 10 -8.53 -12.53 9.22
CA TYR A 10 -8.49 -12.40 7.76
C TYR A 10 -8.66 -10.93 7.31
N PHE A 11 -9.69 -10.25 7.80
CA PHE A 11 -9.93 -8.86 7.44
C PHE A 11 -8.85 -7.91 7.97
N THR A 12 -8.40 -8.10 9.22
CA THR A 12 -7.32 -7.26 9.75
C THR A 12 -6.00 -7.50 9.02
N SER A 13 -5.71 -8.74 8.60
CA SER A 13 -4.51 -9.06 7.81
C SER A 13 -4.54 -8.36 6.45
N ILE A 14 -5.69 -8.33 5.76
CA ILE A 14 -5.85 -7.57 4.51
C ILE A 14 -5.62 -6.09 4.76
N MET A 15 -6.22 -5.52 5.81
CA MET A 15 -6.06 -4.12 6.16
C MET A 15 -4.59 -3.76 6.45
N LEU A 16 -3.89 -4.60 7.22
CA LEU A 16 -2.48 -4.42 7.54
C LEU A 16 -1.59 -4.46 6.30
N ILE A 17 -1.88 -5.35 5.34
CA ILE A 17 -1.16 -5.40 4.06
C ILE A 17 -1.38 -4.11 3.27
N LEU A 18 -2.60 -3.62 3.18
CA LEU A 18 -2.89 -2.37 2.47
C LEU A 18 -2.12 -1.19 3.08
N LEU A 19 -2.14 -1.06 4.42
CA LEU A 19 -1.37 -0.06 5.16
C LEU A 19 0.15 -0.19 4.94
N ALA A 20 0.68 -1.41 5.05
CA ALA A 20 2.11 -1.67 4.86
C ALA A 20 2.55 -1.37 3.42
N GLY A 21 1.72 -1.67 2.43
CA GLY A 21 1.97 -1.28 1.04
C GLY A 21 1.99 0.24 0.87
N GLY A 22 1.03 0.94 1.47
CA GLY A 22 0.99 2.41 1.47
C GLY A 22 2.26 3.03 2.06
N LEU A 23 2.69 2.55 3.24
CA LEU A 23 3.95 2.97 3.88
C LEU A 23 5.18 2.63 3.05
N ALA A 24 5.24 1.46 2.41
CA ALA A 24 6.38 1.07 1.56
C ALA A 24 6.54 2.01 0.36
N GLY A 25 5.43 2.36 -0.30
CA GLY A 25 5.43 3.35 -1.38
C GLY A 25 5.85 4.74 -0.89
N TYR A 26 5.30 5.20 0.23
CA TYR A 26 5.65 6.49 0.82
C TYR A 26 7.13 6.55 1.24
N GLY A 27 7.63 5.53 1.94
CA GLY A 27 9.04 5.45 2.32
C GLY A 27 9.97 5.39 1.12
N THR A 28 9.53 4.81 0.00
CA THR A 28 10.30 4.86 -1.26
C THR A 28 10.44 6.29 -1.76
N HIS A 29 9.38 7.10 -1.72
CA HIS A 29 9.44 8.51 -2.10
C HIS A 29 10.44 9.29 -1.23
N GLU A 30 10.38 9.14 0.09
CA GLU A 30 11.33 9.78 1.02
C GLU A 30 12.79 9.34 0.75
N LEU A 31 13.00 8.06 0.44
CA LEU A 31 14.34 7.56 0.07
C LEU A 31 14.84 8.20 -1.23
N LEU A 32 13.98 8.34 -2.25
CA LEU A 32 14.35 8.97 -3.51
C LEU A 32 14.70 10.45 -3.31
N GLU A 33 13.89 11.18 -2.54
CA GLU A 33 14.16 12.59 -2.20
C GLU A 33 15.52 12.71 -1.50
N TYR A 34 15.81 11.85 -0.52
CA TYR A 34 17.11 11.82 0.15
C TYR A 34 18.28 11.57 -0.82
N TYR A 35 18.13 10.64 -1.77
CA TYR A 35 19.18 10.38 -2.77
C TYR A 35 19.39 11.59 -3.70
N GLU A 36 18.32 12.26 -4.11
CA GLU A 36 18.38 13.47 -4.92
C GLU A 36 19.10 14.62 -4.18
N GLU A 37 18.88 14.77 -2.87
CA GLU A 37 19.61 15.73 -2.04
C GLU A 37 21.13 15.45 -1.98
N THR A 38 21.53 14.18 -2.09
CA THR A 38 22.95 13.77 -2.15
C THR A 38 23.58 13.85 -3.55
N ASP A 39 22.88 14.47 -4.51
CA ASP A 39 23.27 14.59 -5.92
C ASP A 39 23.38 13.22 -6.65
N PHE A 40 22.74 12.19 -6.10
CA PHE A 40 22.67 10.84 -6.65
C PHE A 40 21.30 10.57 -7.27
N LYS A 41 21.19 10.69 -8.60
CA LYS A 41 19.94 10.39 -9.31
C LYS A 41 19.86 8.91 -9.69
N ILE A 42 18.81 8.24 -9.23
CA ILE A 42 18.53 6.82 -9.51
C ILE A 42 18.05 6.62 -10.97
N GLY A 43 17.89 7.70 -11.73
CA GLY A 43 17.52 7.70 -13.15
C GLY A 43 16.00 7.73 -13.34
N TRP A 44 15.50 7.02 -14.35
CA TRP A 44 14.07 7.00 -14.71
C TRP A 44 13.14 6.55 -13.56
N LEU A 45 13.68 5.87 -12.55
CA LEU A 45 12.95 5.42 -11.38
C LEU A 45 12.51 6.56 -10.45
N SER A 46 13.22 7.69 -10.42
CA SER A 46 12.81 8.88 -9.66
C SER A 46 11.95 9.84 -10.47
N GLU A 47 11.79 9.60 -11.79
CA GLU A 47 10.90 10.41 -12.60
C GLU A 47 9.43 10.18 -12.25
N PRO A 48 8.59 11.24 -12.32
CA PRO A 48 7.17 11.12 -12.05
C PRO A 48 6.51 10.23 -13.11
N ALA A 49 5.91 9.13 -12.67
CA ALA A 49 5.08 8.27 -13.51
C ALA A 49 3.71 8.94 -13.80
N TYR A 50 3.20 9.72 -12.84
CA TYR A 50 2.04 10.57 -13.04
C TYR A 50 2.08 11.80 -12.13
N ALA A 51 1.38 12.86 -12.54
CA ALA A 51 1.10 14.03 -11.75
C ALA A 51 -0.34 14.49 -12.02
N LEU A 52 -1.20 14.38 -11.00
CA LEU A 52 -2.59 14.79 -11.04
C LEU A 52 -2.69 16.25 -10.61
N ASN A 53 -3.45 17.04 -11.37
CA ASN A 53 -3.67 18.45 -11.07
C ASN A 53 -4.79 18.64 -10.03
N ILE A 54 -4.58 18.10 -8.82
CA ILE A 54 -5.50 18.25 -7.68
C ILE A 54 -4.92 19.33 -6.76
N PRO A 55 -5.63 20.44 -6.52
CA PRO A 55 -5.17 21.52 -5.65
C PRO A 55 -4.91 21.06 -4.21
N VAL A 56 -3.92 21.66 -3.53
CA VAL A 56 -3.50 21.28 -2.16
C VAL A 56 -4.59 21.51 -1.11
N ASP A 57 -5.43 22.51 -1.33
CA ASP A 57 -6.59 22.87 -0.52
C ASP A 57 -7.80 21.94 -0.73
N SER A 58 -7.75 21.05 -1.73
CA SER A 58 -8.79 20.05 -1.95
C SER A 58 -8.80 19.00 -0.84
N PRO A 59 -9.98 18.62 -0.30
CA PRO A 59 -10.10 17.49 0.62
C PRO A 59 -9.55 16.16 0.05
N PHE A 60 -9.57 16.03 -1.29
CA PHE A 60 -9.08 14.86 -2.01
C PHE A 60 -7.58 14.90 -2.31
N HIS A 61 -6.88 16.01 -2.05
CA HIS A 61 -5.44 16.02 -2.10
C HIS A 61 -4.88 14.99 -1.11
N HIS A 62 -3.74 14.36 -1.41
CA HIS A 62 -3.16 13.33 -0.54
C HIS A 62 -2.74 13.85 0.85
N LYS A 63 -2.65 15.17 1.02
CA LYS A 63 -2.47 15.87 2.30
C LYS A 63 -3.79 16.40 2.90
N GLY A 64 -4.89 16.30 2.18
CA GLY A 64 -6.24 16.68 2.61
C GLY A 64 -6.89 15.64 3.50
N ILE A 65 -8.04 15.97 4.09
CA ILE A 65 -8.72 15.13 5.09
C ILE A 65 -9.08 13.75 4.53
N ILE A 66 -9.61 13.71 3.30
CA ILE A 66 -10.05 12.46 2.68
C ILE A 66 -8.86 11.77 2.01
N GLY A 67 -8.07 12.52 1.24
CA GLY A 67 -6.94 11.97 0.52
C GLY A 67 -5.86 11.39 1.44
N SER A 68 -5.65 11.92 2.65
CA SER A 68 -4.71 11.35 3.63
C SER A 68 -5.13 9.96 4.13
N ILE A 69 -6.43 9.70 4.30
CA ILE A 69 -6.94 8.37 4.64
C ILE A 69 -6.62 7.39 3.52
N PHE A 70 -6.90 7.77 2.26
CA PHE A 70 -6.56 6.94 1.10
C PHE A 70 -5.04 6.80 0.91
N ALA A 71 -4.25 7.82 1.26
CA ALA A 71 -2.80 7.79 1.18
C ALA A 71 -2.23 6.72 2.10
N VAL A 72 -2.71 6.68 3.34
CA VAL A 72 -2.31 5.69 4.33
C VAL A 72 -2.85 4.30 3.99
N MET A 73 -4.13 4.18 3.62
CA MET A 73 -4.76 2.89 3.35
C MET A 73 -4.30 2.26 2.04
N PHE A 74 -4.09 3.04 0.97
CA PHE A 74 -3.88 2.51 -0.38
C PHE A 74 -2.67 3.11 -1.09
N GLY A 75 -1.83 3.89 -0.39
CA GLY A 75 -0.67 4.54 -1.01
C GLY A 75 -1.03 5.69 -1.96
N TYR A 76 -2.28 6.18 -1.94
CA TYR A 76 -2.75 7.27 -2.78
C TYR A 76 -1.86 8.52 -2.68
N THR A 77 -1.59 9.12 -3.82
CA THR A 77 -0.86 10.39 -3.94
C THR A 77 -1.31 11.11 -5.20
N VAL A 78 -1.09 12.42 -5.24
CA VAL A 78 -1.35 13.21 -6.45
C VAL A 78 -0.18 13.14 -7.42
N SER A 79 1.02 12.83 -6.95
CA SER A 79 2.23 12.62 -7.75
C SER A 79 2.98 11.40 -7.24
N ALA A 80 3.41 10.52 -8.13
CA ALA A 80 4.19 9.35 -7.78
C ALA A 80 5.29 9.09 -8.80
N GLU A 81 6.45 8.67 -8.29
CA GLU A 81 7.58 8.19 -9.05
C GLU A 81 7.35 6.74 -9.50
N TRP A 82 8.04 6.33 -10.56
CA TRP A 82 8.03 4.95 -11.01
C TRP A 82 8.44 3.96 -9.91
N ALA A 83 9.51 4.26 -9.16
CA ALA A 83 9.97 3.39 -8.07
C ALA A 83 8.91 3.22 -6.98
N ARG A 84 8.25 4.32 -6.56
CA ARG A 84 7.15 4.27 -5.58
C ARG A 84 6.02 3.34 -6.03
N ILE A 85 5.60 3.45 -7.29
CA ILE A 85 4.54 2.60 -7.87
C ILE A 85 4.98 1.15 -7.92
N ILE A 86 6.20 0.88 -8.42
CA ILE A 86 6.73 -0.47 -8.56
C ILE A 86 6.80 -1.16 -7.20
N VAL A 87 7.36 -0.50 -6.19
CA VAL A 87 7.46 -1.06 -4.82
C VAL A 87 6.08 -1.35 -4.25
N HIS A 88 5.16 -0.38 -4.33
CA HIS A 88 3.80 -0.53 -3.82
C HIS A 88 3.04 -1.68 -4.48
N ILE A 89 3.01 -1.71 -5.82
CA ILE A 89 2.30 -2.75 -6.58
C ILE A 89 2.95 -4.12 -6.37
N SER A 90 4.28 -4.20 -6.38
CA SER A 90 4.99 -5.48 -6.16
C SER A 90 4.68 -6.04 -4.78
N TYR A 91 4.68 -5.19 -3.76
CA TYR A 91 4.33 -5.60 -2.40
C TYR A 91 2.90 -6.16 -2.35
N LEU A 92 1.91 -5.45 -2.90
CA LEU A 92 0.51 -5.90 -2.88
C LEU A 92 0.31 -7.17 -3.71
N ALA A 93 0.93 -7.25 -4.90
CA ALA A 93 0.83 -8.40 -5.80
C ALA A 93 1.40 -9.69 -5.19
N ILE A 94 2.31 -9.58 -4.21
CA ILE A 94 2.87 -10.73 -3.49
C ILE A 94 2.08 -11.00 -2.21
N ALA A 95 1.91 -9.98 -1.36
CA ALA A 95 1.37 -10.15 -0.02
C ALA A 95 -0.13 -10.50 0.00
N LEU A 96 -0.94 -9.86 -0.85
CA LEU A 96 -2.39 -10.11 -0.88
C LEU A 96 -2.71 -11.55 -1.32
N PRO A 97 -2.20 -12.06 -2.46
CA PRO A 97 -2.49 -13.44 -2.86
C PRO A 97 -1.97 -14.46 -1.85
N LEU A 98 -0.81 -14.21 -1.24
CA LEU A 98 -0.23 -15.09 -0.23
C LEU A 98 -1.14 -15.21 0.99
N VAL A 99 -1.61 -14.10 1.55
CA VAL A 99 -2.54 -14.14 2.70
C VAL A 99 -3.87 -14.78 2.32
N ILE A 100 -4.44 -14.45 1.16
CA ILE A 100 -5.68 -15.07 0.69
C ILE A 100 -5.50 -16.59 0.58
N TRP A 101 -4.38 -17.05 0.01
CA TRP A 101 -4.07 -18.46 -0.12
C TRP A 101 -3.93 -19.17 1.24
N VAL A 102 -3.23 -18.55 2.21
CA VAL A 102 -3.08 -19.10 3.56
C VAL A 102 -4.43 -19.31 4.23
N TYR A 103 -5.31 -18.30 4.23
CA TYR A 103 -6.62 -18.40 4.89
C TYR A 103 -7.56 -19.39 4.19
N ARG A 104 -7.51 -19.50 2.85
CA ARG A 104 -8.26 -20.52 2.10
C ARG A 104 -7.85 -21.93 2.50
N LYS A 105 -6.54 -22.20 2.53
CA LYS A 105 -5.99 -23.50 2.92
C LYS A 105 -6.31 -23.87 4.38
N MET A 106 -6.33 -22.89 5.27
CA MET A 106 -6.75 -23.11 6.67
C MET A 106 -8.23 -23.50 6.76
N ASN A 107 -9.10 -22.84 5.98
CA ASN A 107 -10.52 -23.15 5.96
C ASN A 107 -10.80 -24.58 5.46
N GLU A 108 -10.14 -25.00 4.37
CA GLU A 108 -10.24 -26.37 3.84
C GLU A 108 -9.84 -27.42 4.88
N ARG A 109 -8.76 -27.19 5.63
CA ARG A 109 -8.29 -28.07 6.71
C ARG A 109 -9.25 -28.16 7.88
N ASN A 110 -9.94 -27.07 8.22
CA ASN A 110 -10.91 -27.05 9.31
C ASN A 110 -12.18 -27.84 8.95
N ILE A 111 -12.63 -27.76 7.69
CA ILE A 111 -13.77 -28.53 7.17
C ILE A 111 -13.45 -30.03 7.16
N ALA A 112 -12.25 -30.42 6.71
CA ALA A 112 -11.85 -31.82 6.65
C ALA A 112 -11.71 -32.51 8.03
N LYS A 113 -11.69 -31.75 9.13
CA LYS A 113 -11.57 -32.26 10.50
C LYS A 113 -12.90 -32.27 11.28
N ALA A 114 -13.96 -31.68 10.72
CA ALA A 114 -15.29 -31.60 11.33
C ALA A 114 -16.16 -32.76 10.87
#